data_AF-A0A9D3XQ26-F1
#
_entry.id   AF-A0A9D3XQ26-F1
#
_cell.length_a   1.000
_cell.length_b   1.000
_cell.length_c   1.000
_cell.angle_alpha   90.00
_cell.angle_beta   90.00
_cell.angle_gamma   90.00
#
_symmetry.space_group_name_H-M   'P 1'
#
loop_
_entity.id
_entity.type
_entity.pdbx_description
1 polymer ?
#
loop_
_entity_poly.entity_id
_entity_poly.type
_entity_poly.pdbx_seq_one_letter_code
_entity_poly.pdbx_strand_id
1 'polypeptide(L)'
;WKSLCPEHWFQHGKKCYLFSTEYKSWLESQEACSSHGSRLLQIESKQELDFINPLATSHWIGLLRDKTDRLWMWGNGTAFSTD
;
A
#
# COMPACT_ATOMS: atom_id res chain seq x y z
N TRP A 1 19.00 -11.12 -14.78
CA TRP A 1 18.52 -10.09 -13.85
C TRP A 1 17.72 -10.82 -12.79
N LYS A 2 18.13 -10.71 -11.51
CA LYS A 2 17.46 -11.39 -10.40
C LYS A 2 16.53 -10.38 -9.73
N SER A 3 15.23 -10.68 -9.65
CA SER A 3 14.30 -9.88 -8.85
C SER A 3 14.76 -9.90 -7.39
N LEU A 4 14.70 -8.74 -6.72
CA LEU A 4 14.93 -8.64 -5.28
C LEU A 4 13.66 -8.88 -4.47
N CYS A 5 12.51 -9.00 -5.14
CA CYS A 5 11.22 -9.21 -4.51
C CYS A 5 10.89 -10.70 -4.40
N PRO A 6 10.05 -11.10 -3.42
CA PRO A 6 9.50 -12.45 -3.36
C PRO A 6 8.78 -12.85 -4.64
N GLU A 7 8.59 -14.15 -4.83
CA GLU A 7 7.88 -14.68 -5.99
C GLU A 7 6.44 -14.13 -6.05
N HIS A 8 5.97 -13.80 -7.25
CA HIS A 8 4.67 -13.18 -7.53
C HIS A 8 4.47 -11.73 -7.03
N TRP A 9 5.54 -11.06 -6.57
CA TRP A 9 5.51 -9.63 -6.26
C TRP A 9 6.02 -8.81 -7.45
N PHE A 10 5.40 -7.65 -7.69
CA PHE A 10 5.86 -6.70 -8.69
C PHE A 10 6.98 -5.85 -8.11
N GLN A 11 8.08 -5.69 -8.85
CA GLN A 11 9.18 -4.80 -8.45
C GLN A 11 9.08 -3.46 -9.19
N HIS A 12 9.15 -2.36 -8.44
CA HIS A 12 9.36 -1.02 -9.01
C HIS A 12 10.39 -0.26 -8.16
N GLY A 13 11.54 0.02 -8.77
CA GLY A 13 12.71 0.56 -8.07
C GLY A 13 13.18 -0.39 -6.96
N LYS A 14 13.18 0.12 -5.72
CA LYS A 14 13.57 -0.61 -4.50
C LYS A 14 12.38 -1.18 -3.72
N LYS A 15 11.16 -1.07 -4.25
CA LYS A 15 9.92 -1.49 -3.59
C LYS A 15 9.32 -2.73 -4.27
N CYS A 16 8.63 -3.53 -3.47
CA CYS A 16 7.91 -4.72 -3.88
C CYS A 16 6.42 -4.55 -3.58
N TYR A 17 5.55 -4.92 -4.53
CA TYR A 17 4.11 -4.73 -4.44
C TYR A 17 3.38 -6.06 -4.64
N LEU A 18 2.45 -6.35 -3.74
CA LEU A 18 1.54 -7.49 -3.82
C LEU A 18 0.12 -6.96 -4.00
N PHE A 19 -0.54 -7.37 -5.08
CA PHE A 19 -1.95 -7.09 -5.33
C PHE A 19 -2.75 -8.32 -4.92
N SER A 20 -3.35 -8.27 -3.73
CA SER A 20 -4.16 -9.37 -3.24
C SER A 20 -5.43 -9.54 -4.07
N THR A 21 -5.77 -10.78 -4.39
CA THR A 21 -7.06 -11.13 -5.03
C THR A 21 -8.16 -11.43 -4.03
N GLU A 22 -7.86 -11.38 -2.72
CA GLU A 22 -8.82 -11.64 -1.65
C GLU A 22 -9.55 -10.36 -1.23
N TYR A 23 -10.87 -10.48 -1.03
CA TYR A 23 -11.69 -9.39 -0.49
C TYR A 23 -11.70 -9.48 1.03
N LYS A 24 -11.08 -8.48 1.67
CA LYS A 24 -10.95 -8.37 3.13
C LYS A 24 -11.35 -6.98 3.59
N SER A 25 -11.74 -6.83 4.86
CA SER A 25 -11.86 -5.52 5.47
C SER A 25 -10.49 -4.84 5.54
N TRP A 26 -10.47 -3.51 5.71
CA TRP A 26 -9.22 -2.76 5.79
C TRP A 26 -8.26 -3.31 6.86
N LEU A 27 -8.81 -3.67 8.04
CA LEU A 27 -8.03 -4.21 9.16
C LEU A 27 -7.45 -5.59 8.83
N GLU A 28 -8.26 -6.50 8.28
CA GLU A 28 -7.80 -7.83 7.86
C GLU A 28 -6.75 -7.75 6.73
N SER A 29 -6.90 -6.78 5.81
CA SER A 29 -5.88 -6.53 4.79
C SER A 29 -4.57 -6.00 5.38
N GLN A 30 -4.64 -5.15 6.41
CA GLN A 30 -3.46 -4.67 7.12
C GLN A 30 -2.71 -5.81 7.82
N GLU A 31 -3.45 -6.70 8.49
CA GLU A 31 -2.89 -7.89 9.13
C GLU A 31 -2.27 -8.86 8.11
N ALA A 32 -2.94 -9.07 6.97
CA ALA A 32 -2.42 -9.90 5.88
C ALA A 32 -1.12 -9.32 5.26
N CYS A 33 -1.04 -8.01 5.04
CA CYS A 33 0.22 -7.39 4.62
C CYS A 33 1.33 -7.58 5.67
N SER A 34 0.99 -7.45 6.95
CA SER A 34 1.94 -7.60 8.06
C SER A 34 2.47 -9.03 8.18
N SER A 35 1.64 -10.06 7.93
CA SER A 35 2.08 -11.46 7.93
C SER A 35 3.07 -11.78 6.81
N HIS A 36 3.06 -11.01 5.72
CA HIS A 36 4.07 -11.04 4.66
C HIS A 36 5.32 -10.20 4.95
N GLY A 37 5.46 -9.62 6.16
CA GLY A 37 6.55 -8.70 6.49
C GLY A 37 6.48 -7.38 5.72
N SER A 38 5.27 -6.99 5.29
CA SER A 38 4.99 -5.79 4.51
C SER A 38 3.95 -4.92 5.19
N ARG A 39 3.45 -3.89 4.50
CA ARG A 39 2.39 -3.00 4.96
C ARG A 39 1.44 -2.69 3.81
N LEU A 40 0.22 -2.26 4.14
CA LEU A 40 -0.65 -1.66 3.14
C LEU A 40 0.07 -0.51 2.41
N LEU A 41 -0.27 -0.34 1.14
CA LEU A 41 0.38 0.62 0.25
C LEU A 41 0.34 2.03 0.84
N GLN A 42 1.51 2.68 0.88
CA GLN A 42 1.61 4.13 1.09
C GLN A 42 2.22 4.69 -0.17
N ILE A 43 1.51 5.63 -0.77
CA ILE A 43 1.99 6.32 -1.96
C ILE A 43 2.91 7.44 -1.47
N GLU A 44 4.19 7.35 -1.83
CA GLU A 44 5.22 8.30 -1.41
C GLU A 44 5.64 9.25 -2.54
N SER A 45 5.18 8.99 -3.78
CA SER A 45 5.48 9.85 -4.92
C SER A 45 4.46 9.72 -6.04
N LYS A 46 4.36 10.75 -6.89
CA LYS A 46 3.57 10.70 -8.12
C LYS A 46 4.02 9.58 -9.07
N GLN A 47 5.33 9.34 -9.17
CA GLN A 47 5.88 8.27 -10.00
C GLN A 47 5.41 6.88 -9.53
N GLU A 48 5.35 6.66 -8.22
CA GLU A 48 4.80 5.42 -7.64
C GLU A 48 3.30 5.29 -7.94
N LEU A 49 2.53 6.38 -7.83
CA LEU A 49 1.13 6.38 -8.20
C LEU A 49 0.92 6.04 -9.69
N ASP A 50 1.68 6.66 -10.58
CA ASP A 50 1.59 6.43 -12.03
C ASP A 50 1.93 4.97 -12.40
N PHE A 51 2.84 4.33 -11.65
CA PHE A 51 3.15 2.90 -11.81
C PHE A 51 2.00 2.00 -11.33
N ILE A 52 1.34 2.34 -10.22
CA ILE A 52 0.33 1.50 -9.57
C ILE A 52 -1.05 1.62 -10.23
N ASN A 53 -1.41 2.82 -10.68
CA ASN A 53 -2.71 3.14 -11.24
C ASN A 53 -3.18 2.18 -12.37
N PRO A 54 -2.33 1.73 -13.32
CA PRO A 54 -2.75 0.75 -14.32
C PRO A 54 -2.83 -0.69 -13.80
N LEU A 55 -2.23 -1.01 -12.64
CA LEU A 55 -2.15 -2.35 -12.08
C LEU A 55 -3.24 -2.64 -11.04
N ALA A 56 -3.76 -1.60 -10.39
CA ALA A 56 -4.75 -1.70 -9.33
C ALA A 56 -6.09 -1.07 -9.75
N THR A 57 -7.19 -1.77 -9.49
CA THR A 57 -8.54 -1.23 -9.64
C THR A 57 -9.03 -0.64 -8.33
N SER A 58 -9.53 -1.50 -7.43
CA SER A 58 -10.08 -1.14 -6.13
C SER A 58 -9.44 -1.98 -5.04
N HIS A 59 -8.33 -1.48 -4.49
CA HIS A 59 -7.59 -2.15 -3.41
C HIS A 59 -7.50 -1.24 -2.19
N TRP A 60 -7.49 -1.84 -1.00
CA TRP A 60 -7.18 -1.09 0.21
C TRP A 60 -5.76 -0.55 0.15
N ILE A 61 -5.60 0.72 0.55
CA ILE A 61 -4.31 1.36 0.80
C ILE A 61 -4.19 1.67 2.29
N GLY A 62 -2.98 1.99 2.73
CA GLY A 62 -2.66 2.25 4.13
C GLY A 62 -3.18 3.59 4.65
N LEU A 63 -4.15 4.20 3.98
CA LEU A 63 -4.75 5.47 4.34
C LEU A 63 -5.97 5.22 5.22
N LEU A 64 -6.00 5.86 6.39
CA LEU A 64 -7.08 5.79 7.36
C LEU A 64 -7.46 7.18 7.82
N ARG A 65 -8.73 7.38 8.20
CA ARG A 65 -9.18 8.65 8.75
C ARG A 65 -9.20 8.55 10.27
N ASP A 66 -8.42 9.40 10.92
CA ASP A 66 -8.49 9.53 12.37
C ASP A 66 -9.89 9.99 12.78
N LYS A 67 -10.47 9.32 13.77
CA LYS A 67 -11.80 9.65 14.30
C LYS A 67 -11.79 10.97 15.09
N THR A 68 -10.65 11.35 15.66
CA THR A 68 -10.53 12.49 16.55
C THR A 68 -10.36 13.77 15.74
N ASP A 69 -9.26 13.86 14.99
CA ASP A 69 -8.90 15.09 14.27
C ASP A 69 -9.49 15.15 12.85
N ARG A 70 -10.18 14.06 12.44
CA ARG A 70 -10.76 13.89 11.08
C ARG A 70 -9.74 14.01 9.95
N LEU A 71 -8.46 13.92 10.28
CA LEU A 71 -7.32 13.94 9.37
C LEU A 71 -7.13 12.58 8.71
N TRP A 72 -6.65 12.60 7.48
CA TRP A 72 -6.19 11.40 6.79
C TRP A 72 -4.75 11.11 7.19
N MET A 73 -4.51 9.88 7.62
CA MET A 73 -3.24 9.40 8.15
C MET A 73 -2.83 8.13 7.44
N TRP A 74 -1.53 7.97 7.23
CA TRP A 74 -0.95 6.71 6.80
C TRP A 74 -0.74 5.78 7.98
N GLY A 75 -0.68 4.47 7.73
CA GLY A 75 -0.45 3.45 8.77
C GLY A 75 0.86 3.60 9.56
N ASN A 76 1.80 4.44 9.10
CA ASN A 76 3.02 4.80 9.81
C ASN A 76 2.87 6.03 10.73
N GLY A 77 1.67 6.62 10.83
CA GLY A 77 1.39 7.82 11.63
C GLY A 77 1.70 9.15 10.93
N THR A 78 2.11 9.14 9.66
CA THR A 78 2.31 10.39 8.90
C THR A 78 1.00 10.94 8.36
N ALA A 79 0.83 12.26 8.39
CA ALA A 79 -0.35 12.91 7.80
C ALA A 79 -0.30 12.84 6.27
N PHE A 80 -1.47 12.69 5.66
CA PHE A 80 -1.62 12.76 4.21
C PHE A 80 -1.44 14.22 3.73
N SER A 81 -0.68 14.40 2.66
CA SER A 81 -0.57 15.67 1.92
C SER A 81 -0.99 15.46 0.46
N THR A 82 -1.50 16.52 -0.17
CA THR A 82 -1.92 16.56 -1.58
C THR A 82 -0.87 17.15 -2.52
N ASP A 83 0.32 17.49 -2.00
CA ASP A 83 1.40 18.13 -2.77
C ASP A 83 1.91 17.28 -3.95
#